data_AF-A0A3M1IRG8-F1
#
_entry.id   AF-A0A3M1IRG8-F1
#
_cell.length_a   1.000
_cell.length_b   1.000
_cell.length_c   1.000
_cell.angle_alpha   90.00
_cell.angle_beta   90.00
_cell.angle_gamma   90.00
#
_symmetry.space_group_name_H-M   'P 1'
#
loop_
_entity.id
_entity.type
_entity.pdbx_description
1 polymer ?
#
loop_
_entity_poly.entity_id
_entity_poly.type
_entity_poly.pdbx_seq_one_letter_code
_entity_poly.pdbx_strand_id
1 'polypeptide(L)'
;RDFLLYFLHHYFPDKDQLMKPKIALEQDSDTAYFAGLLQGLDFKAGYKVLQQFIRERGESIPPLVNLYMQLSPSMKTFGTAVNPDFGFVYETGIMVSIPDIYPEKKQRYVQPMLEEVNTHAKKGTTDS
;
A
#
# COMPACT_ATOMS: atom_id res chain seq x y z
N ARG A 1 -3.26 -13.74 -5.65
CA ARG A 1 -3.50 -13.07 -4.34
C ARG A 1 -2.29 -13.12 -3.39
N ASP A 2 -1.91 -14.28 -2.83
CA ASP A 2 -1.01 -14.34 -1.66
C ASP A 2 0.37 -13.74 -1.92
N PHE A 3 0.92 -13.92 -3.12
CA PHE A 3 2.18 -13.28 -3.48
C PHE A 3 2.12 -11.74 -3.47
N LEU A 4 0.99 -11.13 -3.82
CA LEU A 4 0.81 -9.68 -3.74
C LEU A 4 0.82 -9.21 -2.28
N LEU A 5 0.14 -9.93 -1.38
CA LEU A 5 0.14 -9.61 0.05
C LEU A 5 1.54 -9.76 0.65
N TYR A 6 2.22 -10.85 0.31
CA TYR A 6 3.61 -11.07 0.69
C TYR A 6 4.52 -9.94 0.17
N PHE A 7 4.37 -9.56 -1.10
CA PHE A 7 5.13 -8.47 -1.71
C PHE A 7 4.94 -7.15 -0.98
N LEU A 8 3.70 -6.80 -0.63
CA LEU A 8 3.40 -5.58 0.13
C LEU A 8 4.07 -5.62 1.50
N HIS A 9 3.98 -6.73 2.24
CA HIS A 9 4.65 -6.85 3.53
C HIS A 9 6.18 -6.84 3.44
N HIS A 10 6.75 -7.35 2.34
CA HIS A 10 8.19 -7.37 2.12
C HIS A 10 8.76 -5.97 1.86
N TYR A 11 8.15 -5.20 0.95
CA TYR A 11 8.66 -3.88 0.56
C TYR A 11 8.11 -2.73 1.40
N PHE A 12 6.94 -2.89 2.00
CA PHE A 12 6.22 -1.85 2.74
C PHE A 12 5.81 -2.32 4.15
N PRO A 13 6.73 -2.84 4.99
CA PRO A 13 6.36 -3.36 6.31
C PRO A 13 5.97 -2.24 7.28
N ASP A 14 5.01 -2.56 8.16
CA ASP A 14 4.76 -1.79 9.38
C ASP A 14 5.85 -2.06 10.43
N LYS A 15 7.01 -1.42 10.26
CA LYS A 15 8.16 -1.57 11.18
C LYS A 15 7.87 -1.06 12.60
N ASP A 16 6.93 -0.14 12.74
CA ASP A 16 6.60 0.52 14.01
C ASP A 16 5.45 -0.19 14.74
N GLN A 17 4.87 -1.24 14.14
CA GLN A 17 3.76 -2.03 14.68
C GLN A 17 2.56 -1.18 15.11
N LEU A 18 2.22 -0.17 14.32
CA LEU A 18 1.15 0.80 14.61
C LEU A 18 -0.24 0.18 14.57
N MET A 19 -0.43 -0.91 13.81
CA MET A 19 -1.73 -1.55 13.64
C MET A 19 -1.63 -3.06 13.47
N LYS A 20 -2.56 -3.80 14.09
CA LYS A 20 -2.73 -5.24 13.91
C LYS A 20 -4.19 -5.57 13.54
N PRO A 21 -4.41 -6.54 12.64
CA PRO A 21 -5.77 -6.97 12.29
C PRO A 21 -6.43 -7.63 13.51
N LYS A 22 -7.73 -7.37 13.72
CA LYS A 22 -8.51 -8.01 14.79
C LYS A 22 -8.74 -9.51 14.52
N ILE A 23 -9.04 -9.83 13.26
CA ILE A 23 -9.18 -11.20 12.74
C ILE A 23 -8.20 -11.30 11.58
N ALA A 24 -7.01 -11.85 11.83
CA ALA A 24 -5.97 -11.95 10.81
C ALA A 24 -6.38 -12.94 9.72
N LEU A 25 -6.01 -12.63 8.47
CA LEU A 25 -6.09 -13.59 7.38
C LEU A 25 -5.11 -14.74 7.65
N GLU A 26 -5.63 -15.96 7.76
CA GLU A 26 -4.81 -17.17 7.71
C GLU A 26 -4.30 -17.37 6.27
N GLN A 27 -3.00 -17.21 6.07
CA GLN A 27 -2.36 -17.46 4.78
C GLN A 27 -1.64 -18.80 4.83
N ASP A 28 -2.19 -19.81 4.17
CA ASP A 28 -1.54 -21.11 3.96
C ASP A 28 -0.68 -21.08 2.70
N SER A 29 0.18 -20.06 2.60
CA SER A 29 1.00 -19.82 1.42
C SER A 29 2.47 -20.10 1.70
N ASP A 30 3.18 -20.63 0.69
CA ASP A 30 4.61 -20.92 0.77
C ASP A 30 5.43 -19.63 0.78
N THR A 31 5.52 -19.04 1.97
CA THR A 31 6.30 -17.82 2.23
C THR A 31 7.78 -18.00 1.89
N ALA A 32 8.32 -19.22 1.98
CA ALA A 32 9.72 -19.50 1.61
C ALA A 32 9.92 -19.40 0.09
N TYR A 33 8.98 -19.94 -0.70
CA TYR A 33 8.99 -19.77 -2.15
C TYR A 33 8.92 -18.29 -2.55
N PHE A 34 8.00 -17.50 -1.96
CA PHE A 34 7.92 -16.07 -2.24
C PHE A 34 9.15 -15.28 -1.79
N ALA A 35 9.75 -15.65 -0.65
CA ALA A 35 11.01 -15.07 -0.21
C ALA A 35 12.12 -15.28 -1.23
N GLY A 36 12.23 -16.50 -1.79
CA GLY A 36 13.20 -16.82 -2.83
C GLY A 36 13.02 -16.00 -4.11
N LEU A 37 11.78 -15.72 -4.51
CA LEU A 37 11.47 -14.89 -5.69
C LEU A 37 11.92 -13.43 -5.54
N LEU A 38 11.96 -12.90 -4.31
CA LEU A 38 12.27 -11.50 -4.03
C LEU A 38 13.66 -11.28 -3.41
N GLN A 39 14.39 -12.37 -3.12
CA GLN A 39 15.66 -12.31 -2.40
C GLN A 39 16.67 -11.42 -3.13
N GLY A 40 17.17 -10.40 -2.44
CA GLY A 40 18.19 -9.48 -2.96
C GLY A 40 17.69 -8.51 -4.03
N LEU A 41 16.38 -8.48 -4.32
CA LEU A 41 15.81 -7.58 -5.32
C LEU A 41 15.39 -6.26 -4.67
N ASP A 42 15.79 -5.16 -5.30
CA ASP A 42 15.18 -3.85 -5.00
C ASP A 42 13.70 -3.84 -5.42
N PHE A 43 12.97 -2.81 -4.98
CA PHE A 43 11.55 -2.67 -5.29
C PHE A 43 11.25 -2.74 -6.78
N LYS A 44 12.08 -2.13 -7.63
CA LYS A 44 11.84 -2.05 -9.07
C LYS A 44 12.02 -3.42 -9.73
N ALA A 45 13.05 -4.17 -9.34
CA ALA A 45 13.30 -5.52 -9.81
C ALA A 45 12.23 -6.49 -9.29
N GLY A 46 11.90 -6.43 -7.99
CA GLY A 46 10.84 -7.23 -7.39
C GLY A 46 9.48 -6.95 -8.03
N TYR A 47 9.16 -5.70 -8.32
CA TYR A 47 7.90 -5.32 -8.96
C TYR A 47 7.74 -5.95 -10.36
N LYS A 48 8.83 -6.08 -11.13
CA LYS A 48 8.80 -6.81 -12.41
C LYS A 48 8.49 -8.30 -12.21
N VAL A 49 9.09 -8.92 -11.18
CA VAL A 49 8.81 -10.33 -10.82
C VAL A 49 7.34 -10.50 -10.43
N LEU A 50 6.80 -9.58 -9.62
CA LEU A 50 5.39 -9.56 -9.26
C LEU A 50 4.47 -9.45 -10.48
N GLN A 51 4.75 -8.51 -11.38
CA GLN A 51 3.98 -8.32 -12.61
C GLN A 51 3.99 -9.57 -13.49
N GLN A 52 5.16 -10.17 -13.68
CA GLN A 52 5.29 -11.40 -14.45
C GLN A 52 4.50 -12.54 -13.80
N PHE A 53 4.68 -12.77 -12.50
CA PHE A 53 4.01 -13.83 -11.75
C PHE A 53 2.48 -13.73 -11.85
N ILE A 54 1.93 -12.52 -11.72
CA ILE A 54 0.49 -12.28 -11.79
C ILE A 54 -0.02 -12.45 -13.23
N ARG A 55 0.71 -11.92 -14.22
CA ARG A 55 0.34 -12.03 -15.64
C ARG A 55 0.33 -13.46 -16.15
N GLU A 56 1.28 -14.30 -15.73
CA GLU A 56 1.33 -15.72 -16.06
C GLU A 56 0.09 -16.49 -15.58
N ARG A 57 -0.64 -15.94 -14.60
CA ARG A 57 -1.89 -16.50 -14.05
C ARG A 57 -3.16 -15.87 -14.66
N GLY A 58 -3.02 -15.00 -15.66
CA GLY A 58 -4.14 -14.29 -16.27
C GLY A 58 -4.77 -13.22 -15.36
N GLU A 59 -4.13 -12.89 -14.24
CA GLU A 59 -4.56 -11.85 -13.31
C GLU A 59 -3.83 -10.53 -13.61
N SER A 60 -4.26 -9.46 -12.93
CA SER A 60 -3.54 -8.17 -12.93
C SER A 60 -3.50 -7.58 -11.52
N ILE A 61 -2.50 -6.75 -11.25
CA ILE A 61 -2.45 -6.01 -9.98
C ILE A 61 -3.63 -5.02 -9.97
N PRO A 62 -4.46 -4.99 -8.92
CA PRO A 62 -5.54 -4.02 -8.80
C PRO A 62 -5.02 -2.59 -9.02
N PRO A 63 -5.66 -1.77 -9.87
CA PRO A 63 -5.15 -0.45 -10.24
C PRO A 63 -4.85 0.45 -9.03
N LEU A 64 -5.71 0.40 -8.00
CA LEU A 64 -5.53 1.18 -6.77
C LEU A 64 -4.28 0.76 -5.99
N VAL A 65 -4.06 -0.53 -5.80
CA VAL A 65 -2.87 -1.05 -5.10
C VAL A 65 -1.61 -0.61 -5.85
N ASN A 66 -1.62 -0.73 -7.18
CA ASN A 66 -0.50 -0.31 -8.01
C ASN A 66 -0.21 1.20 -7.89
N LEU A 67 -1.26 2.02 -7.86
CA LEU A 67 -1.13 3.46 -7.68
C LEU A 67 -0.40 3.81 -6.37
N TYR A 68 -0.80 3.19 -5.26
CA TYR A 68 -0.20 3.47 -3.95
C TYR A 68 1.26 2.99 -3.86
N MET A 69 1.58 1.80 -4.38
CA MET A 69 2.97 1.30 -4.41
C MET A 69 3.92 2.24 -5.16
N GLN A 70 3.43 2.95 -6.17
CA GLN A 70 4.22 3.91 -6.95
C GLN A 70 4.20 5.34 -6.38
N LEU A 71 3.40 5.61 -5.35
CA LEU A 71 3.19 6.96 -4.82
C LEU A 71 4.29 7.37 -3.83
N SER A 72 4.75 6.43 -3.00
CA SER A 72 5.73 6.68 -1.96
C SER A 72 6.59 5.44 -1.70
N PRO A 73 7.92 5.59 -1.53
CA PRO A 73 8.80 4.48 -1.15
C PRO A 73 8.67 4.09 0.33
N SER A 74 8.04 4.93 1.17
CA SER A 74 7.87 4.68 2.61
C SER A 74 6.44 4.31 2.99
N MET A 75 5.61 3.95 2.00
CA MET A 75 4.28 3.39 2.27
C MET A 75 4.40 2.25 3.30
N LYS A 76 3.42 2.15 4.19
CA LYS A 76 3.29 1.03 5.13
C LYS A 76 2.05 0.23 4.78
N THR A 77 2.19 -1.08 4.83
CA THR A 77 1.11 -2.05 4.73
C THR A 77 0.95 -2.75 6.07
N PHE A 78 -0.25 -2.64 6.63
CA PHE A 78 -0.67 -3.31 7.85
C PHE A 78 -1.24 -4.70 7.52
N GLY A 79 -1.40 -5.54 8.54
CA GLY A 79 -1.94 -6.89 8.35
C GLY A 79 -3.32 -6.88 7.69
N THR A 80 -3.59 -7.90 6.87
CA THR A 80 -4.90 -8.11 6.25
C THR A 80 -5.88 -8.70 7.26
N ALA A 81 -7.02 -8.04 7.42
CA ALA A 81 -8.13 -8.52 8.23
C ALA A 81 -9.18 -9.22 7.35
N VAL A 82 -9.86 -10.20 7.93
CA VAL A 82 -11.10 -10.78 7.37
C VAL A 82 -12.27 -10.20 8.13
N ASN A 83 -13.24 -9.62 7.41
CA ASN A 83 -14.43 -9.05 8.00
C ASN A 83 -15.64 -10.01 7.82
N PRO A 84 -15.95 -10.86 8.83
CA PRO A 84 -17.05 -11.82 8.71
C PRO A 84 -18.42 -11.14 8.63
N ASP A 85 -18.55 -9.96 9.23
CA ASP A 85 -19.80 -9.18 9.27
C ASP A 85 -20.09 -8.47 7.94
N PHE A 86 -19.10 -8.43 7.05
CA PHE A 86 -19.20 -7.84 5.72
C PHE A 86 -18.79 -8.83 4.63
N GLY A 87 -19.44 -10.00 4.60
CA GLY A 87 -19.31 -10.96 3.51
C GLY A 87 -17.92 -11.58 3.35
N PHE A 88 -17.14 -11.69 4.44
CA PHE A 88 -15.78 -12.21 4.44
C PHE A 88 -14.83 -11.43 3.51
N VAL A 89 -15.06 -10.13 3.37
CA VAL A 89 -14.19 -9.26 2.60
C VAL A 89 -12.83 -9.15 3.28
N TYR A 90 -11.78 -9.16 2.45
CA TYR A 90 -10.41 -8.91 2.87
C TYR A 90 -10.12 -7.42 2.90
N GLU A 91 -9.68 -6.92 4.05
CA GLU A 91 -9.35 -5.52 4.25
C GLU A 91 -7.86 -5.40 4.57
N THR A 92 -7.12 -4.63 3.78
CA THR A 92 -5.70 -4.36 4.04
C THR A 92 -5.53 -2.87 4.31
N GLY A 93 -5.06 -2.54 5.50
CA GLY A 93 -4.72 -1.17 5.84
C GLY A 93 -3.43 -0.75 5.15
N ILE A 94 -3.42 0.45 4.56
CA ILE A 94 -2.19 1.08 4.05
C ILE A 94 -2.07 2.49 4.64
N MET A 95 -0.84 2.96 4.83
CA MET A 95 -0.56 4.33 5.23
C MET A 95 0.49 4.94 4.31
N VAL A 96 0.21 6.15 3.83
CA VAL A 96 1.13 6.97 3.03
C VAL A 96 1.31 8.30 3.73
N SER A 97 2.55 8.63 4.04
CA SER A 97 2.93 9.93 4.59
C SER A 97 3.01 10.95 3.45
N ILE A 98 2.25 12.05 3.53
CA ILE A 98 2.26 13.12 2.52
C ILE A 98 3.69 13.68 2.27
N PRO A 99 4.51 13.95 3.31
CA PRO A 99 5.91 14.33 3.13
C PRO A 99 6.73 13.37 2.26
N ASP A 100 6.41 12.09 2.28
CA ASP A 100 7.21 11.03 1.64
C ASP A 100 6.68 10.64 0.25
N ILE A 101 5.70 11.35 -0.27
CA ILE A 101 5.24 11.19 -1.66
C ILE A 101 6.32 11.74 -2.58
N TYR A 102 6.61 11.03 -3.68
CA TYR A 102 7.59 11.49 -4.67
C TYR A 102 7.30 12.93 -5.13
N PRO A 103 8.30 13.82 -5.22
CA PRO A 103 8.08 15.24 -5.49
C PRO A 103 7.21 15.53 -6.72
N GLU A 104 7.47 14.82 -7.82
CA GLU A 104 6.71 14.95 -9.07
C GLU A 104 5.22 14.59 -8.89
N LYS A 105 4.93 13.56 -8.10
CA LYS A 105 3.57 13.12 -7.78
C LYS A 105 2.90 14.08 -6.79
N LYS A 106 3.67 14.57 -5.81
CA LYS A 106 3.19 15.51 -4.80
C LYS A 106 2.73 16.83 -5.43
N GLN A 107 3.56 17.40 -6.32
CA GLN A 107 3.22 18.63 -7.05
C GLN A 107 1.97 18.45 -7.90
N ARG A 108 1.84 17.29 -8.57
CA ARG A 108 0.71 17.05 -9.49
C ARG A 108 -0.61 16.72 -8.80
N TYR A 109 -0.59 15.97 -7.70
CA TYR A 109 -1.80 15.37 -7.13
C TYR A 109 -2.13 15.87 -5.72
N VAL A 110 -1.15 16.30 -4.94
CA VAL A 110 -1.34 16.62 -3.51
C VAL A 110 -1.37 18.12 -3.27
N GLN A 111 -0.52 18.87 -3.99
CA GLN A 111 -0.41 20.31 -3.83
C GLN A 111 -1.73 21.07 -4.01
N PRO A 112 -2.58 20.79 -5.03
CA PRO A 112 -3.86 21.46 -5.17
C PRO A 112 -4.78 21.25 -3.96
N MET A 113 -4.81 20.03 -3.42
CA MET A 113 -5.64 19.69 -2.24
C MET A 113 -5.13 20.41 -0.98
N LEU A 114 -3.82 20.53 -0.81
CA LEU A 114 -3.23 21.27 0.32
C LEU A 114 -3.52 22.77 0.24
N GLU A 115 -3.49 23.34 -0.96
CA GLU A 115 -3.82 24.75 -1.20
C GLU A 115 -5.30 25.03 -0.88
N GLU A 116 -6.22 24.13 -1.26
CA GLU A 116 -7.63 24.22 -0.90
C GLU A 116 -7.86 24.14 0.62
N VAL A 117 -7.25 23.16 1.30
CA VAL A 117 -7.36 23.02 2.76
C VAL A 117 -6.86 24.28 3.48
N ASN A 118 -5.71 24.80 3.06
CA ASN A 118 -5.13 26.02 3.65
C ASN A 118 -5.99 27.27 3.38
N THR A 119 -6.66 27.32 2.23
CA THR A 119 -7.55 28.44 1.90
C THR A 119 -8.80 28.43 2.77
N HIS A 120 -9.38 27.25 3.06
CA HIS A 120 -10.53 27.12 3.95
C HIS A 120 -10.15 27.35 5.42
N ALA A 121 -8.98 26.87 5.86
CA ALA A 121 -8.48 27.12 7.20
C ALA A 121 -8.29 28.63 7.48
N LYS A 122 -7.78 29.39 6.50
CA LYS A 122 -7.61 30.85 6.64
C LYS A 122 -8.92 31.62 6.67
N LYS A 123 -9.94 31.19 5.92
CA LYS A 123 -11.27 31.82 5.91
C LYS A 123 -12.03 31.65 7.24
N GLY A 124 -11.82 30.54 7.95
CA GLY A 124 -12.43 30.30 9.27
C GLY A 124 -11.85 31.13 10.43
N THR A 125 -10.66 31.73 10.25
CA THR A 125 -10.00 32.58 11.26
C THR A 125 -10.29 34.08 11.12
N THR A 126 -11.01 34.51 10.08
CA THR A 126 -11.31 35.94 9.83
C THR A 126 -12.69 36.41 10.28
N ASP A 127 -13.52 35.52 10.85
CA ASP A 127 -14.86 35.86 11.40
C ASP A 127 -14.88 35.83 12.95
N SER A 128 -13.82 36.34 13.60
CA SER A 128 -13.78 36.54 15.08
C SER A 128 -13.48 37.99 15.43
#